data_AF-A0A7Y5G7N4-F1
#
_entry.id   AF-A0A7Y5G7N4-F1
#
_cell.length_a   1.000
_cell.length_b   1.000
_cell.length_c   1.000
_cell.angle_alpha   90.00
_cell.angle_beta   90.00
_cell.angle_gamma   90.00
#
_symmetry.space_group_name_H-M   'P 1'
#
loop_
_entity.id
_entity.type
_entity.pdbx_description
1 polymer ?
#
loop_
_entity_poly.entity_id
_entity_poly.type
_entity_poly.pdbx_seq_one_letter_code
_entity_poly.pdbx_strand_id
1 'polypeptide(L)' 'MAMLGDTLVNSGVITKAQLDEALAEQKSSGKKIGEVLVAKGYCSQAQIDKALAG' A
#
# COMPACT_ATOMS: atom_id res chain seq x y z
N MET A 1 -12.71 -1.07 -5.09
CA MET A 1 -12.06 0.19 -4.72
C MET A 1 -10.73 -0.14 -4.02
N ALA A 2 -9.71 -0.50 -4.78
CA ALA A 2 -8.35 -0.76 -4.28
C ALA A 2 -7.35 0.24 -4.90
N MET A 3 -7.80 1.48 -5.07
CA MET A 3 -7.11 2.49 -5.88
C MET A 3 -5.72 2.83 -5.33
N LEU A 4 -5.53 2.80 -4.01
CA LEU A 4 -4.24 3.09 -3.38
C LEU A 4 -3.14 2.09 -3.80
N GLY A 5 -3.44 0.79 -3.71
CA GLY A 5 -2.45 -0.26 -3.98
C GLY A 5 -2.00 -0.24 -5.43
N ASP A 6 -2.97 -0.20 -6.35
CA ASP A 6 -2.70 -0.11 -7.78
C ASP A 6 -1.98 1.20 -8.15
N THR A 7 -2.33 2.34 -7.56
CA THR A 7 -1.62 3.62 -7.79
C THR A 7 -0.17 3.54 -7.33
N LEU A 8 0.12 2.93 -6.19
CA LEU A 8 1.48 2.78 -5.67
C LEU A 8 2.32 1.83 -6.54
N VAL A 9 1.71 0.76 -7.07
CA VAL A 9 2.34 -0.15 -8.03
C VAL A 9 2.63 0.57 -9.35
N ASN A 10 1.65 1.28 -9.90
CA ASN A 10 1.79 2.02 -11.15
C ASN A 10 2.81 3.17 -11.04
N SER A 11 2.95 3.77 -9.86
CA SER A 11 3.95 4.81 -9.59
C SER A 11 5.36 4.23 -9.31
N GLY A 12 5.52 2.91 -9.29
CA GLY A 12 6.79 2.25 -9.00
C GLY A 12 7.25 2.37 -7.54
N VAL A 13 6.36 2.78 -6.62
CA VAL A 13 6.66 2.91 -5.19
C VAL A 13 6.77 1.54 -4.54
N ILE A 14 5.88 0.63 -4.91
CA ILE A 14 5.89 -0.77 -4.46
C ILE A 14 5.79 -1.70 -5.67
N THR A 15 6.20 -2.94 -5.48
CA THR A 15 5.98 -4.00 -6.46
C THR A 15 4.63 -4.68 -6.24
N LYS A 16 4.12 -5.35 -7.28
CA LYS A 16 2.88 -6.13 -7.18
C LYS A 16 2.99 -7.24 -6.11
N ALA A 17 4.18 -7.83 -5.94
CA ALA A 17 4.42 -8.83 -4.91
C ALA A 17 4.33 -8.25 -3.48
N GLN A 18 4.90 -7.06 -3.26
CA GLN A 18 4.78 -6.35 -1.97
C GLN A 18 3.34 -5.95 -1.66
N LEU A 19 2.58 -5.54 -2.68
CA LEU A 19 1.15 -5.26 -2.54
C LEU A 19 0.37 -6.52 -2.14
N ASP A 20 0.64 -7.67 -2.78
CA ASP A 20 -0.03 -8.93 -2.46
C ASP A 20 0.26 -9.39 -1.02
N GLU A 21 1.52 -9.29 -0.59
CA GLU A 21 1.91 -9.63 0.79
C GLU A 21 1.22 -8.71 1.81
N ALA A 22 1.19 -7.41 1.54
CA ALA A 22 0.50 -6.45 2.38
C ALA A 22 -1.03 -6.67 2.38
N LEU A 23 -1.64 -7.08 1.27
CA LEU A 23 -3.06 -7.40 1.19
C LEU A 23 -3.41 -8.64 2.01
N ALA A 24 -2.54 -9.65 2.02
CA ALA A 24 -2.70 -10.84 2.85
C ALA A 24 -2.67 -10.48 4.34
N GLU A 25 -1.70 -9.66 4.77
CA GLU A 25 -1.59 -9.23 6.17
C GLU A 25 -2.72 -8.28 6.57
N GLN A 26 -3.14 -7.38 5.68
CA GLN A 26 -4.29 -6.50 5.88
C GLN A 26 -5.57 -7.30 6.18
N LYS A 27 -5.81 -8.40 5.43
CA LYS A 27 -7.00 -9.25 5.63
C LYS A 27 -7.03 -9.89 7.02
N SER A 28 -5.87 -10.28 7.57
CA SER A 28 -5.79 -10.87 8.91
C SER A 28 -5.79 -9.82 10.03
N SER A 29 -5.22 -8.63 9.78
CA SER A 29 -5.05 -7.62 10.82
C SER A 29 -6.18 -6.60 10.90
N GLY A 30 -7.02 -6.47 9.87
CA GLY A 30 -8.10 -5.46 9.78
C GLY A 30 -7.63 -4.00 9.67
N LYS A 31 -6.31 -3.77 9.55
CA LYS A 31 -5.70 -2.46 9.35
C LYS A 31 -5.95 -1.95 7.93
N LYS A 32 -5.68 -0.67 7.66
CA LYS A 32 -5.69 -0.17 6.27
C LYS A 32 -4.46 -0.67 5.52
N ILE A 33 -4.62 -0.97 4.23
CA ILE A 33 -3.49 -1.43 3.38
C ILE A 33 -2.30 -0.46 3.45
N GLY A 34 -2.57 0.84 3.52
CA GLY A 34 -1.53 1.84 3.65
C GLY A 34 -0.71 1.72 4.92
N GLU A 35 -1.36 1.47 6.07
CA GLU A 35 -0.67 1.27 7.33
C GLU A 35 0.21 0.01 7.29
N VAL A 36 -0.27 -1.06 6.65
CA VAL A 36 0.49 -2.30 6.47
C VAL A 36 1.72 -2.07 5.60
N LEU A 37 1.58 -1.35 4.49
CA LEU A 37 2.68 -1.03 3.59
C LEU A 37 3.76 -0.17 4.28
N VAL A 38 3.35 0.79 5.12
CA VAL A 38 4.29 1.61 5.92
C VAL A 38 4.93 0.79 7.03
N ALA A 39 4.17 -0.05 7.73
CA ALA A 39 4.69 -0.91 8.78
C ALA A 39 5.72 -1.92 8.25
N LYS A 40 5.53 -2.43 7.02
CA LYS A 40 6.49 -3.30 6.33
C LYS A 40 7.68 -2.54 5.72
N GLY A 41 7.67 -1.21 5.72
CA GLY A 41 8.72 -0.38 5.14
C GLY A 41 8.73 -0.37 3.60
N TYR A 42 7.63 -0.79 2.95
CA TYR A 42 7.53 -0.79 1.50
C TYR A 42 7.26 0.60 0.92
N CYS A 43 6.60 1.47 1.69
CA CYS A 43 6.42 2.86 1.32
C CYS A 43 6.40 3.76 2.56
N SER A 44 6.54 5.06 2.35
CA SER A 44 6.40 6.09 3.39
C SER A 44 4.99 6.66 3.41
N GLN A 45 4.57 7.20 4.57
CA GLN A 45 3.28 7.86 4.72
C GLN A 45 3.06 8.96 3.66
N ALA A 46 4.09 9.76 3.37
CA ALA A 46 4.03 10.79 2.33
C ALA A 46 3.73 10.25 0.92
N GLN A 47 4.18 9.03 0.59
CA GLN A 47 3.88 8.40 -0.70
C GLN A 47 2.42 7.94 -0.76
N ILE A 48 1.87 7.52 0.38
CA ILE A 48 0.46 7.18 0.52
C ILE A 48 -0.42 8.41 0.38
N ASP A 49 -0.08 9.50 1.09
CA ASP A 49 -0.82 10.76 0.98
C ASP A 49 -0.84 11.27 -0.46
N LYS A 50 0.29 11.15 -1.17
CA LYS A 50 0.38 11.51 -2.59
C LYS A 50 -0.52 10.63 -3.48
N ALA A 51 -0.65 9.34 -3.16
CA ALA A 51 -1.52 8.41 -3.89
C ALA A 51 -3.01 8.59 -3.55
N LEU A 52 -3.35 9.18 -2.40
CA LEU A 52 -4.72 9.49 -1.97
C LEU A 52 -5.21 10.86 -2.42
N ALA A 53 -4.30 11.80 -2.67
CA ALA A 53 -4.62 13.18 -3.06
C ALA A 53 -5.01 13.33 -4.55
N GLY A 54 -5.11 12.22 -5.29
CA GLY A 54 -5.43 12.17 -6.73
C GLY A 54 -6.77 11.53 -7.04
#